data_AF-A0A962VW81-F1
#
_entry.id   AF-A0A962VW81-F1
#
_cell.length_a   1.000
_cell.length_b   1.000
_cell.length_c   1.000
_cell.angle_alpha   90.00
_cell.angle_beta   90.00
_cell.angle_gamma   90.00
#
_symmetry.space_group_name_H-M   'P 1'
#
loop_
_entity.id
_entity.type
_entity.pdbx_description
1 polymer ?
#
loop_
_entity_poly.entity_id
_entity_poly.type
_entity_poly.pdbx_seq_one_letter_code
_entity_poly.pdbx_strand_id
1 'polypeptide(L)'
;MSRMVLTDELRDDYQRAFAACVIREERATEVDALTETLLTQRTRYQTVGERLHIPWFVVAALHYADTGCDFEVHPHNGDPLSDRTQHLPDGRPVEGDPPFAWEDSATDALRLYHLDQWRDWSIAGALFVLEGRGGWGYRLHHPEVPSPYLWNYATHYRHGKYVTDDAWNEYAIAQRCGAAVLLRRLVECGRIEFVATGEPAAWPLLHYDETTVSPWVETFQRFLNTLPRFFVKVDGRAGPRTSEAFRRLTGSYLPGDPRSEDRAGQHSGSASPNVAQPLQLE
;
A
#
# COMPACT_ATOMS: atom_id res chain seq x y z
N MET A 1 -8.00 16.85 -21.07
CA MET A 1 -7.40 15.88 -20.15
C MET A 1 -7.20 14.58 -20.89
N SER A 2 -5.97 14.16 -21.10
CA SER A 2 -5.67 12.84 -21.69
C SER A 2 -6.27 11.77 -20.78
N ARG A 3 -7.21 10.99 -21.31
CA ARG A 3 -7.89 9.93 -20.57
C ARG A 3 -6.92 8.76 -20.41
N MET A 4 -6.06 8.82 -19.39
CA MET A 4 -5.29 7.66 -18.97
C MET A 4 -6.25 6.59 -18.46
N VAL A 5 -5.96 5.34 -18.81
CA VAL A 5 -6.74 4.17 -18.41
C VAL A 5 -5.81 3.28 -17.60
N LEU A 6 -6.33 2.68 -16.53
CA LEU A 6 -5.60 1.68 -15.76
C LEU A 6 -5.51 0.38 -16.58
N THR A 7 -4.43 0.23 -17.35
CA THR A 7 -4.12 -1.00 -18.08
C THR A 7 -3.46 -2.03 -17.15
N ASP A 8 -3.34 -3.27 -17.59
CA ASP A 8 -2.68 -4.32 -16.81
C ASP A 8 -1.18 -4.03 -16.62
N GLU A 9 -0.51 -3.44 -17.61
CA GLU A 9 0.89 -3.05 -17.46
C GLU A 9 1.06 -1.96 -16.39
N LEU A 10 0.14 -0.99 -16.36
CA LEU A 10 0.16 0.08 -15.37
C LEU A 10 -0.20 -0.44 -13.98
N ARG A 11 -1.11 -1.42 -13.90
CA ARG A 11 -1.44 -2.13 -12.66
C ARG A 11 -0.23 -2.83 -12.08
N ASP A 12 0.50 -3.59 -12.88
CA ASP A 12 1.71 -4.27 -12.45
C ASP A 12 2.80 -3.28 -12.05
N ASP A 13 2.93 -2.16 -12.75
CA ASP A 13 3.87 -1.10 -12.41
C ASP A 13 3.60 -0.52 -11.02
N TYR A 14 2.35 -0.15 -10.72
CA TYR A 14 1.98 0.32 -9.38
C TYR A 14 2.24 -0.71 -8.29
N GLN A 15 1.89 -1.97 -8.54
CA GLN A 15 2.11 -3.04 -7.56
C GLN A 15 3.61 -3.23 -7.29
N ARG A 16 4.44 -3.27 -8.33
CA ARG A 16 5.90 -3.38 -8.18
C ARG A 16 6.49 -2.17 -7.44
N ALA A 17 6.11 -0.96 -7.83
CA ALA A 17 6.59 0.27 -7.19
C ALA A 17 6.19 0.33 -5.70
N PHE A 18 4.96 -0.06 -5.37
CA PHE A 18 4.47 -0.11 -4.00
C PHE A 18 5.18 -1.19 -3.17
N ALA A 19 5.40 -2.38 -3.75
CA ALA A 19 6.12 -3.46 -3.09
C ALA A 19 7.57 -3.08 -2.80
N ALA A 20 8.24 -2.42 -3.75
CA ALA A 20 9.61 -1.92 -3.64
C ALA A 20 9.75 -0.59 -2.88
N CYS A 21 8.64 -0.01 -2.39
CA CYS A 21 8.66 1.24 -1.66
C CYS A 21 9.37 1.05 -0.32
N VAL A 22 10.52 1.70 -0.17
CA VAL A 22 11.25 1.85 1.09
C VAL A 22 11.24 3.32 1.45
N ILE A 23 10.77 3.62 2.65
CA ILE A 23 10.72 4.98 3.18
C ILE A 23 12.13 5.37 3.61
N ARG A 24 12.60 6.55 3.20
CA ARG A 24 13.91 7.06 3.59
C ARG A 24 13.98 7.27 5.10
N GLU A 25 15.07 6.81 5.72
CA GLU A 25 15.25 6.83 7.17
C GLU A 25 15.14 8.24 7.74
N GLU A 26 15.71 9.23 7.06
CA GLU A 26 15.65 10.64 7.48
C GLU A 26 14.25 11.26 7.42
N ARG A 27 13.28 10.60 6.78
CA ARG A 27 11.87 11.00 6.72
C ARG A 27 10.94 10.12 7.54
N ALA A 28 11.42 9.01 8.11
CA ALA A 28 10.59 8.03 8.81
C ALA A 28 9.76 8.67 9.94
N THR A 29 10.37 9.48 10.80
CA THR A 29 9.68 10.17 11.90
C THR A 29 8.57 11.11 11.42
N GLU A 30 8.80 11.81 10.30
CA GLU A 30 7.81 12.71 9.70
C GLU A 30 6.63 11.92 9.14
N VAL A 31 6.89 10.80 8.45
CA VAL A 31 5.84 9.91 7.92
C VAL A 31 5.05 9.26 9.05
N ASP A 32 5.69 8.87 10.15
CA ASP A 32 5.03 8.34 11.34
C ASP A 32 4.06 9.35 11.95
N ALA A 33 4.51 10.60 12.16
CA ALA A 33 3.66 11.65 12.71
C ALA A 33 2.45 11.96 11.82
N LEU A 34 2.65 11.99 10.50
CA LEU A 34 1.55 12.15 9.54
C LEU A 34 0.56 10.98 9.62
N THR A 35 1.06 9.75 9.71
CA THR A 35 0.24 8.54 9.81
C THR A 35 -0.63 8.56 11.06
N GLU A 36 -0.07 8.93 12.22
CA GLU A 36 -0.82 9.05 13.48
C GLU A 36 -1.86 10.18 13.43
N THR A 37 -1.55 11.28 12.75
CA THR A 37 -2.53 12.36 12.51
C THR A 37 -3.73 11.85 11.72
N LEU A 38 -3.51 11.06 10.67
CA LEU A 38 -4.60 10.45 9.89
C LEU A 38 -5.41 9.45 10.72
N LEU A 39 -4.75 8.64 11.54
CA LEU A 39 -5.41 7.64 12.39
C LEU A 39 -6.29 8.29 13.46
N THR A 40 -5.86 9.41 14.03
CA THR A 40 -6.65 10.17 15.02
C THR A 40 -8.00 10.62 14.43
N GLN A 41 -8.03 10.93 13.14
CA GLN A 41 -9.22 11.40 12.43
C GLN A 41 -9.93 10.30 11.62
N ARG A 42 -9.54 9.03 11.83
CA ARG A 42 -10.03 7.87 11.07
C ARG A 42 -11.56 7.81 10.98
N THR A 43 -12.26 8.07 12.08
CA THR A 43 -13.73 8.00 12.11
C THR A 43 -14.37 8.97 11.11
N ARG A 44 -13.82 10.18 10.94
CA ARG A 44 -14.33 11.16 9.98
C ARG A 44 -14.15 10.68 8.54
N TYR A 45 -12.97 10.13 8.25
CA TYR A 45 -12.68 9.53 6.95
C TYR A 45 -13.56 8.31 6.65
N GLN A 46 -13.86 7.49 7.66
CA GLN A 46 -14.77 6.35 7.53
C GLN A 46 -16.18 6.81 7.21
N THR A 47 -16.71 7.82 7.91
CA THR A 47 -18.05 8.38 7.63
C THR A 47 -18.19 8.80 6.16
N VAL A 48 -17.21 9.50 5.60
CA VAL A 48 -17.22 9.91 4.18
C VAL A 48 -17.06 8.69 3.27
N GLY A 49 -16.13 7.79 3.59
CA GLY A 49 -15.86 6.59 2.82
C GLY A 49 -17.07 5.67 2.70
N GLU A 50 -17.81 5.45 3.79
CA GLU A 50 -19.00 4.62 3.84
C GLU A 50 -20.13 5.16 2.96
N ARG A 51 -20.32 6.49 2.92
CA ARG A 51 -21.33 7.14 2.06
C ARG A 51 -21.07 6.90 0.56
N LEU A 52 -19.81 6.71 0.18
CA LEU A 52 -19.37 6.63 -1.22
C LEU A 52 -18.78 5.27 -1.62
N HIS A 53 -18.69 4.33 -0.70
CA HIS A 53 -18.01 3.04 -0.87
C HIS A 53 -16.53 3.19 -1.24
N ILE A 54 -15.86 4.17 -0.61
CA ILE A 54 -14.44 4.47 -0.75
C ILE A 54 -13.73 4.05 0.54
N PRO A 55 -12.60 3.33 0.49
CA PRO A 55 -11.84 3.02 1.69
C PRO A 55 -11.38 4.29 2.39
N TRP A 56 -11.55 4.35 3.71
CA TRP A 56 -11.23 5.54 4.51
C TRP A 56 -9.79 6.04 4.29
N PHE A 57 -8.84 5.14 4.04
CA PHE A 57 -7.44 5.50 3.84
C PHE A 57 -7.21 6.24 2.52
N VAL A 58 -8.04 6.02 1.50
CA VAL A 58 -7.99 6.79 0.24
C VAL A 58 -8.52 8.20 0.49
N VAL A 59 -9.63 8.33 1.23
CA VAL A 59 -10.16 9.63 1.64
C VAL A 59 -9.13 10.41 2.45
N ALA A 60 -8.47 9.75 3.40
CA ALA A 60 -7.41 10.34 4.22
C ALA A 60 -6.20 10.80 3.38
N ALA A 61 -5.75 9.97 2.42
CA ALA A 61 -4.64 10.31 1.54
C ALA A 61 -4.97 11.48 0.59
N LEU A 62 -6.20 11.54 0.06
CA LEU A 62 -6.70 12.66 -0.74
C LEU A 62 -6.81 13.94 0.10
N HIS A 63 -7.37 13.85 1.30
CA HIS A 63 -7.48 14.99 2.21
C HIS A 63 -6.10 15.55 2.58
N TYR A 64 -5.14 14.67 2.87
CA TYR A 64 -3.76 15.07 3.05
C TYR A 64 -3.26 15.76 1.79
N ALA A 65 -3.33 15.13 0.61
CA ALA A 65 -2.78 15.68 -0.62
C ALA A 65 -3.35 17.08 -0.96
N ASP A 66 -4.65 17.25 -0.81
CA ASP A 66 -5.38 18.45 -1.25
C ASP A 66 -5.22 19.61 -0.26
N THR A 67 -5.43 19.38 1.05
CA THR A 67 -5.48 20.48 2.05
C THR A 67 -4.53 20.30 3.22
N GLY A 68 -3.72 19.24 3.25
CA GLY A 68 -2.78 18.98 4.34
C GLY A 68 -3.47 18.56 5.64
N CYS A 69 -4.66 17.95 5.52
CA CYS A 69 -5.53 17.55 6.64
C CYS A 69 -6.26 18.69 7.36
N ASP A 70 -6.46 19.83 6.69
CA ASP A 70 -7.24 20.93 7.24
C ASP A 70 -8.75 20.67 7.12
N PHE A 71 -9.42 20.55 8.27
CA PHE A 71 -10.84 20.27 8.38
C PHE A 71 -11.73 21.52 8.43
N GLU A 72 -11.15 22.72 8.34
CA GLU A 72 -11.87 24.00 8.32
C GLU A 72 -12.15 24.50 6.89
N VAL A 73 -11.63 23.78 5.90
CA VAL A 73 -11.71 24.16 4.48
C VAL A 73 -12.37 23.09 3.61
N HIS A 74 -12.90 23.52 2.46
CA HIS A 74 -13.46 22.69 1.40
C HIS A 74 -12.36 21.87 0.73
N PRO A 75 -12.48 20.53 0.65
CA PRO A 75 -11.52 19.69 -0.08
C PRO A 75 -11.45 19.97 -1.59
N HIS A 76 -12.43 20.69 -2.14
CA HIS A 76 -12.46 21.07 -3.55
C HIS A 76 -11.27 21.95 -3.95
N ASN A 77 -10.97 22.96 -3.13
CA ASN A 77 -10.09 24.07 -3.50
C ASN A 77 -9.43 24.78 -2.30
N GLY A 78 -9.76 24.42 -1.05
CA GLY A 78 -9.23 25.05 0.17
C GLY A 78 -9.99 26.29 0.66
N ASP A 79 -11.17 26.62 0.10
CA ASP A 79 -11.99 27.72 0.63
C ASP A 79 -12.56 27.39 2.02
N PRO A 80 -12.83 28.38 2.89
CA PRO A 80 -13.41 28.13 4.22
C PRO A 80 -14.80 27.49 4.16
N LEU A 81 -15.10 26.56 5.06
CA LEU A 81 -16.43 25.91 5.18
C LEU A 81 -17.56 26.86 5.64
N SER A 82 -17.26 28.11 5.95
CA SER A 82 -18.23 29.12 6.40
C SER A 82 -19.19 29.58 5.31
N ASP A 83 -18.83 29.37 4.05
CA ASP A 83 -19.58 29.80 2.88
C ASP A 83 -19.46 28.73 1.79
N ARG A 84 -20.03 28.98 0.61
CA ARG A 84 -19.77 28.13 -0.58
C ARG A 84 -18.42 28.49 -1.19
N THR A 85 -17.84 27.54 -1.92
CA THR A 85 -16.61 27.78 -2.67
C THR A 85 -16.74 28.97 -3.62
N GLN A 86 -15.76 29.86 -3.58
CA GLN A 86 -15.65 31.01 -4.48
C GLN A 86 -14.60 30.75 -5.56
N HIS A 87 -13.54 30.02 -5.22
CA HIS A 87 -12.57 29.55 -6.18
C HIS A 87 -13.10 28.34 -6.94
N LEU A 88 -12.57 28.10 -8.14
CA LEU A 88 -12.99 26.96 -8.95
C LEU A 88 -12.63 25.63 -8.26
N PRO A 89 -13.54 24.64 -8.22
CA PRO A 89 -14.93 24.70 -8.67
C PRO A 89 -15.81 25.53 -7.72
N ASP A 90 -16.49 26.55 -8.23
CA ASP A 90 -17.28 27.51 -7.46
C ASP A 90 -18.70 26.98 -7.12
N GLY A 91 -19.30 27.57 -6.10
CA GLY A 91 -20.68 27.29 -5.67
C GLY A 91 -20.89 25.95 -4.95
N ARG A 92 -19.83 25.28 -4.49
CA ARG A 92 -19.87 23.98 -3.81
C ARG A 92 -19.86 24.12 -2.28
N PRO A 93 -20.36 23.12 -1.52
CA PRO A 93 -21.15 21.96 -1.92
C PRO A 93 -22.52 22.37 -2.47
N VAL A 94 -23.08 21.69 -3.47
CA VAL A 94 -24.35 22.15 -4.11
C VAL A 94 -25.54 22.07 -3.13
N GLU A 95 -25.61 21.00 -2.35
CA GLU A 95 -26.67 20.76 -1.38
C GLU A 95 -26.33 21.31 0.00
N GLY A 96 -27.36 21.76 0.73
CA GLY A 96 -27.23 22.30 2.09
C GLY A 96 -26.96 23.79 2.16
N ASP A 97 -26.95 24.32 3.39
CA ASP A 97 -26.68 25.71 3.70
C ASP A 97 -25.43 25.83 4.60
N PRO A 98 -24.59 26.86 4.41
CA PRO A 98 -23.42 27.08 5.25
C PRO A 98 -23.79 27.48 6.70
N PRO A 99 -22.88 27.27 7.68
CA PRO A 99 -21.58 26.63 7.54
C PRO A 99 -21.69 25.12 7.33
N PHE A 100 -20.84 24.57 6.45
CA PHE A 100 -20.87 23.16 6.09
C PHE A 100 -20.07 22.29 7.06
N ALA A 101 -20.57 21.09 7.35
CA ALA A 101 -19.70 20.06 7.91
C ALA A 101 -18.69 19.60 6.85
N TRP A 102 -17.45 19.35 7.28
CA TRP A 102 -16.40 18.90 6.38
C TRP A 102 -16.78 17.60 5.64
N GLU A 103 -17.47 16.67 6.32
CA GLU A 103 -17.90 15.39 5.77
C GLU A 103 -18.85 15.57 4.58
N ASP A 104 -19.75 16.55 4.64
CA ASP A 104 -20.70 16.85 3.58
C ASP A 104 -19.97 17.49 2.39
N SER A 105 -19.05 18.41 2.67
CA SER A 105 -18.20 18.98 1.63
C SER A 105 -17.28 17.97 0.96
N ALA A 106 -16.66 17.08 1.73
CA ALA A 106 -15.80 16.02 1.22
C ALA A 106 -16.61 15.04 0.34
N THR A 107 -17.85 14.74 0.74
CA THR A 107 -18.74 13.87 -0.04
C THR A 107 -19.07 14.50 -1.40
N ASP A 108 -19.38 15.81 -1.44
CA ASP A 108 -19.62 16.54 -2.70
C ASP A 108 -18.35 16.58 -3.58
N ALA A 109 -17.19 16.86 -3.00
CA ALA A 109 -15.91 16.89 -3.72
C ALA A 109 -15.61 15.53 -4.39
N LEU A 110 -15.70 14.44 -3.63
CA LEU A 110 -15.39 13.10 -4.15
C LEU A 110 -16.38 12.64 -5.24
N ARG A 111 -17.65 13.06 -5.17
CA ARG A 111 -18.64 12.86 -6.25
C ARG A 111 -18.35 13.69 -7.48
N LEU A 112 -17.91 14.93 -7.31
CA LEU A 112 -17.50 15.79 -8.42
C LEU A 112 -16.34 15.17 -9.21
N TYR A 113 -15.43 14.48 -8.51
CA TYR A 113 -14.33 13.73 -9.12
C TYR A 113 -14.69 12.30 -9.55
N HIS A 114 -15.98 11.93 -9.51
CA HIS A 114 -16.51 10.63 -9.90
C HIS A 114 -15.89 9.42 -9.16
N LEU A 115 -15.36 9.64 -7.95
CA LEU A 115 -14.77 8.56 -7.16
C LEU A 115 -15.82 7.64 -6.53
N ASP A 116 -17.07 8.09 -6.46
CA ASP A 116 -18.24 7.29 -6.10
C ASP A 116 -18.57 6.19 -7.13
N GLN A 117 -18.08 6.35 -8.37
CA GLN A 117 -18.26 5.39 -9.47
C GLN A 117 -17.07 4.44 -9.60
N TRP A 118 -15.95 4.75 -8.96
CA TRP A 118 -14.77 3.88 -8.94
C TRP A 118 -15.00 2.67 -8.02
N ARG A 119 -14.47 1.52 -8.42
CA ARG A 119 -14.68 0.24 -7.72
C ARG A 119 -13.39 -0.54 -7.44
N ASP A 120 -12.31 -0.22 -8.13
CA ASP A 120 -11.03 -0.92 -7.98
C ASP A 120 -10.21 -0.30 -6.85
N TRP A 121 -10.40 -0.79 -5.63
CA TRP A 121 -9.62 -0.38 -4.47
C TRP A 121 -8.47 -1.34 -4.14
N SER A 122 -7.96 -2.05 -5.16
CA SER A 122 -6.67 -2.72 -5.09
C SER A 122 -5.54 -1.68 -4.93
N ILE A 123 -4.32 -2.14 -4.63
CA ILE A 123 -3.13 -1.27 -4.57
C ILE A 123 -3.04 -0.41 -5.84
N ALA A 124 -3.11 -1.05 -7.01
CA ALA A 124 -3.01 -0.34 -8.29
C ALA A 124 -4.14 0.65 -8.51
N GLY A 125 -5.39 0.25 -8.23
CA GLY A 125 -6.53 1.11 -8.46
C GLY A 125 -6.56 2.33 -7.53
N ALA A 126 -6.19 2.15 -6.26
CA ALA A 126 -6.05 3.26 -5.32
C ALA A 126 -4.93 4.24 -5.74
N LEU A 127 -3.75 3.71 -6.11
CA LEU A 127 -2.62 4.54 -6.54
C LEU A 127 -2.90 5.27 -7.86
N PHE A 128 -3.63 4.66 -8.78
CA PHE A 128 -4.06 5.28 -10.02
C PHE A 128 -4.95 6.51 -9.76
N VAL A 129 -5.95 6.37 -8.88
CA VAL A 129 -6.81 7.50 -8.47
C VAL A 129 -6.01 8.62 -7.82
N LEU A 130 -5.09 8.26 -6.91
CA LEU A 130 -4.26 9.24 -6.20
C LEU A 130 -3.29 9.98 -7.14
N GLU A 131 -2.68 9.27 -8.09
CA GLU A 131 -1.82 9.91 -9.10
C GLU A 131 -2.65 10.81 -10.02
N GLY A 132 -3.82 10.35 -10.47
CA GLY A 132 -4.70 11.13 -11.33
C GLY A 132 -5.17 12.44 -10.69
N ARG A 133 -5.34 12.46 -9.36
CA ARG A 133 -5.65 13.69 -8.61
C ARG A 133 -4.51 14.70 -8.66
N GLY A 134 -3.26 14.25 -8.53
CA GLY A 134 -2.07 15.09 -8.67
C GLY A 134 -1.76 15.46 -10.14
N GLY A 135 -2.24 14.65 -11.07
CA GLY A 135 -2.11 14.87 -12.51
C GLY A 135 -1.12 13.92 -13.19
N TRP A 136 -1.37 13.67 -14.48
CA TRP A 136 -0.65 12.69 -15.29
C TRP A 136 0.64 13.19 -15.93
N GLY A 137 1.10 14.40 -15.61
CA GLY A 137 2.23 15.05 -16.29
C GLY A 137 3.51 14.21 -16.29
N TYR A 138 3.81 13.56 -15.16
CA TYR A 138 4.97 12.67 -15.04
C TYR A 138 4.87 11.46 -15.97
N ARG A 139 3.74 10.75 -15.97
CA ARG A 139 3.52 9.60 -16.85
C ARG A 139 3.58 9.95 -18.34
N LEU A 140 3.10 11.15 -18.70
CA LEU A 140 2.99 11.59 -20.10
C LEU A 140 4.27 12.22 -20.65
N HIS A 141 5.06 12.89 -19.81
CA HIS A 141 6.18 13.72 -20.26
C HIS A 141 7.53 13.34 -19.63
N HIS A 142 7.52 12.69 -18.46
CA HIS A 142 8.71 12.28 -17.70
C HIS A 142 8.56 10.87 -17.11
N PRO A 143 8.29 9.83 -17.93
CA PRO A 143 8.01 8.47 -17.45
C PRO A 143 9.18 7.85 -16.66
N GLU A 144 10.39 8.40 -16.81
CA GLU A 144 11.59 8.03 -16.05
C GLU A 144 11.58 8.52 -14.60
N VAL A 145 10.74 9.50 -14.25
CA VAL A 145 10.62 10.06 -12.90
C VAL A 145 9.36 9.54 -12.22
N PRO A 146 9.47 8.77 -11.12
CA PRO A 146 8.31 8.39 -10.32
C PRO A 146 7.57 9.65 -9.84
N SER A 147 6.25 9.69 -10.01
CA SER A 147 5.44 10.83 -9.61
C SER A 147 5.65 11.17 -8.12
N PRO A 148 6.12 12.38 -7.77
CA PRO A 148 6.33 12.77 -6.38
C PRO A 148 5.02 12.85 -5.60
N TYR A 149 3.87 13.03 -6.26
CA TYR A 149 2.55 12.96 -5.62
C TYR A 149 2.32 11.61 -4.94
N LEU A 150 2.90 10.53 -5.47
CA LEU A 150 2.84 9.21 -4.89
C LEU A 150 4.08 8.87 -4.07
N TRP A 151 5.27 9.14 -4.62
CA TRP A 151 6.50 8.48 -4.20
C TRP A 151 7.51 9.39 -3.50
N ASN A 152 7.21 10.67 -3.27
CA ASN A 152 8.13 11.51 -2.52
C ASN A 152 8.35 10.95 -1.11
N TYR A 153 9.61 10.94 -0.67
CA TYR A 153 10.17 10.26 0.51
C TYR A 153 10.43 8.75 0.37
N ALA A 154 10.08 8.14 -0.76
CA ALA A 154 10.58 6.80 -1.09
C ALA A 154 12.03 6.87 -1.61
N THR A 155 12.80 5.80 -1.44
CA THR A 155 14.19 5.69 -1.92
C THR A 155 14.32 5.70 -3.45
N HIS A 156 13.27 5.30 -4.18
CA HIS A 156 13.28 5.24 -5.65
C HIS A 156 12.89 6.56 -6.32
N TYR A 157 12.22 7.49 -5.63
CA TYR A 157 12.17 8.88 -6.07
C TYR A 157 13.52 9.55 -5.75
N ARG A 158 13.97 10.55 -6.52
CA ARG A 158 15.20 11.30 -6.21
C ARG A 158 14.97 12.81 -6.27
N HIS A 159 14.65 13.30 -7.46
CA HIS A 159 14.36 14.69 -7.78
C HIS A 159 13.54 14.74 -9.07
N GLY A 160 13.12 15.93 -9.48
CA GLY A 160 12.28 16.14 -10.64
C GLY A 160 10.86 16.45 -10.20
N LYS A 161 10.40 17.67 -10.48
CA LYS A 161 8.99 18.03 -10.31
C LYS A 161 8.55 19.14 -11.23
N TYR A 162 7.24 19.19 -11.47
CA TYR A 162 6.57 20.39 -11.93
C TYR A 162 6.53 21.41 -10.79
N VAL A 163 7.15 22.58 -11.01
CA VAL A 163 7.14 23.71 -10.06
C VAL A 163 5.89 24.56 -10.27
N THR A 164 5.41 24.60 -11.51
CA THR A 164 4.07 25.05 -11.91
C THR A 164 3.53 24.06 -12.94
N ASP A 165 2.24 24.14 -13.30
CA ASP A 165 1.57 23.20 -14.20
C ASP A 165 2.32 22.95 -15.52
N ASP A 166 3.03 23.97 -16.03
CA ASP A 166 3.80 23.88 -17.28
C ASP A 166 5.33 23.96 -17.10
N ALA A 167 5.84 24.11 -15.86
CA ALA A 167 7.26 24.30 -15.60
C ALA A 167 7.91 23.08 -14.94
N TRP A 168 8.46 22.20 -15.76
CA TRP A 168 9.32 21.11 -15.30
C TRP A 168 10.66 21.61 -14.77
N ASN A 169 11.10 21.09 -13.63
CA ASN A 169 12.46 21.26 -13.13
C ASN A 169 13.03 19.90 -12.71
N GLU A 170 14.07 19.47 -13.42
CA GLU A 170 14.72 18.17 -13.22
C GLU A 170 15.40 18.03 -11.85
N TYR A 171 15.87 19.13 -11.23
CA TYR A 171 16.59 19.10 -9.94
C TYR A 171 15.71 19.44 -8.74
N ALA A 172 14.50 19.95 -8.97
CA ALA A 172 13.63 20.37 -7.89
C ALA A 172 13.08 19.16 -7.12
N ILE A 173 13.07 19.26 -5.80
CA ILE A 173 12.63 18.19 -4.89
C ILE A 173 11.26 18.55 -4.32
N ALA A 174 10.34 17.59 -4.32
CA ALA A 174 9.05 17.72 -3.68
C ALA A 174 9.19 17.81 -2.15
N GLN A 175 8.35 18.63 -1.51
CA GLN A 175 8.46 18.93 -0.08
C GLN A 175 7.44 18.16 0.78
N ARG A 176 6.41 17.58 0.16
CA ARG A 176 5.30 16.90 0.85
C ARG A 176 5.43 15.40 0.66
N CYS A 177 5.11 14.62 1.69
CA CYS A 177 5.12 13.16 1.62
C CYS A 177 4.22 12.69 0.47
N GLY A 178 4.64 11.67 -0.27
CA GLY A 178 3.81 11.08 -1.30
C GLY A 178 2.66 10.27 -0.71
N ALA A 179 1.50 10.28 -1.38
CA ALA A 179 0.32 9.54 -0.91
C ALA A 179 0.57 8.02 -0.82
N ALA A 180 1.33 7.45 -1.76
CA ALA A 180 1.69 6.03 -1.73
C ALA A 180 2.59 5.69 -0.54
N VAL A 181 3.49 6.61 -0.15
CA VAL A 181 4.36 6.45 1.02
C VAL A 181 3.55 6.43 2.31
N LEU A 182 2.54 7.29 2.44
CA LEU A 182 1.60 7.25 3.59
C LEU A 182 0.83 5.94 3.64
N LEU A 183 0.29 5.48 2.51
CA LEU A 183 -0.41 4.19 2.45
C LEU A 183 0.52 3.02 2.76
N ARG A 184 1.76 3.05 2.26
CA ARG A 184 2.79 2.06 2.58
C ARG A 184 3.03 1.99 4.07
N ARG A 185 3.15 3.14 4.74
CA ARG A 185 3.36 3.18 6.19
C ARG A 185 2.17 2.63 6.97
N LEU A 186 0.95 2.97 6.56
CA LEU A 186 -0.27 2.42 7.16
C LEU A 186 -0.34 0.89 7.05
N VAL A 187 0.10 0.32 5.91
CA VAL A 187 0.20 -1.15 5.74
C VAL A 187 1.28 -1.74 6.65
N GLU A 188 2.47 -1.14 6.71
CA GLU A 188 3.57 -1.61 7.57
C GLU A 188 3.19 -1.62 9.05
N CYS A 189 2.37 -0.66 9.49
CA CYS A 189 1.85 -0.60 10.85
C CYS A 189 0.63 -1.51 11.09
N GLY A 190 0.19 -2.28 10.08
CA GLY A 190 -0.98 -3.17 10.17
C GLY A 190 -2.29 -2.43 10.39
N ARG A 191 -2.42 -1.19 9.92
CA ARG A 191 -3.61 -0.34 10.11
C ARG A 191 -4.62 -0.45 8.97
N ILE A 192 -4.13 -0.83 7.79
CA ILE A 192 -4.94 -1.06 6.60
C ILE A 192 -4.47 -2.33 5.91
N GLU A 193 -5.39 -2.93 5.17
CA GLU A 193 -5.13 -4.01 4.24
C GLU A 193 -5.82 -3.64 2.91
N PHE A 194 -5.14 -3.89 1.80
CA PHE A 194 -5.76 -3.72 0.49
C PHE A 194 -6.58 -4.96 0.14
N VAL A 195 -7.68 -4.76 -0.58
CA VAL A 195 -8.46 -5.88 -1.13
C VAL A 195 -7.57 -6.60 -2.16
N ALA A 196 -7.25 -7.86 -1.90
CA ALA A 196 -6.48 -8.68 -2.83
C ALA A 196 -7.35 -8.99 -4.05
N THR A 197 -7.17 -8.25 -5.14
CA THR A 197 -7.70 -8.60 -6.46
C THR A 197 -6.65 -9.44 -7.18
N GLY A 198 -6.63 -10.74 -6.89
CA GLY A 198 -5.66 -11.69 -7.44
C GLY A 198 -5.18 -12.67 -6.37
N GLU A 199 -4.72 -13.84 -6.79
CA GLU A 199 -4.02 -14.75 -5.87
C GLU A 199 -2.84 -13.98 -5.25
N PRO A 200 -2.58 -14.14 -3.94
CA PRO A 200 -1.33 -13.64 -3.37
C PRO A 200 -0.23 -14.12 -4.30
N ALA A 201 0.63 -13.20 -4.79
CA ALA A 201 1.78 -13.58 -5.59
C ALA A 201 2.41 -14.77 -4.87
N ALA A 202 2.32 -15.95 -5.49
CA ALA A 202 2.49 -17.22 -4.80
C ALA A 202 3.93 -17.35 -4.33
N TRP A 203 4.27 -16.80 -3.17
CA TRP A 203 5.63 -16.74 -2.61
C TRP A 203 6.80 -16.80 -3.63
N PRO A 204 6.80 -16.05 -4.76
CA PRO A 204 7.62 -16.45 -5.92
C PRO A 204 9.10 -16.15 -5.70
N LEU A 205 9.41 -15.31 -4.72
CA LEU A 205 10.74 -14.75 -4.50
C LEU A 205 11.65 -15.68 -3.70
N LEU A 206 11.08 -16.65 -2.99
CA LEU A 206 11.81 -17.59 -2.13
C LEU A 206 11.24 -19.01 -2.27
N HIS A 207 11.24 -19.54 -3.49
CA HIS A 207 10.99 -20.97 -3.73
C HIS A 207 12.27 -21.78 -3.59
N TYR A 208 12.12 -23.05 -3.21
CA TYR A 208 13.21 -24.00 -3.34
C TYR A 208 13.61 -24.16 -4.81
N ASP A 209 14.83 -23.76 -5.13
CA ASP A 209 15.42 -23.94 -6.46
C ASP A 209 16.95 -23.97 -6.31
N GLU A 210 17.55 -25.11 -6.64
CA GLU A 210 19.01 -25.32 -6.57
C GLU A 210 19.74 -24.81 -7.82
N THR A 211 19.01 -24.45 -8.87
CA THR A 211 19.54 -24.15 -10.19
C THR A 211 19.49 -22.67 -10.51
N THR A 212 18.41 -22.00 -10.12
CA THR A 212 18.17 -20.58 -10.44
C THR A 212 18.82 -19.68 -9.40
N VAL A 213 19.57 -18.68 -9.87
CA VAL A 213 20.16 -17.63 -9.02
C VAL A 213 19.18 -16.46 -8.94
N SER A 214 18.84 -16.04 -7.72
CA SER A 214 17.94 -14.92 -7.42
C SER A 214 18.61 -13.91 -6.48
N PRO A 215 18.62 -12.61 -6.82
CA PRO A 215 19.09 -11.55 -5.92
C PRO A 215 18.35 -11.51 -4.57
N TRP A 216 17.10 -11.96 -4.53
CA TRP A 216 16.30 -12.05 -3.31
C TRP A 216 16.78 -13.17 -2.39
N VAL A 217 17.11 -14.33 -2.95
CA VAL A 217 17.70 -15.44 -2.19
C VAL A 217 19.07 -15.06 -1.66
N GLU A 218 19.86 -14.33 -2.43
CA GLU A 218 21.16 -13.83 -2.00
C GLU A 218 21.03 -12.86 -0.82
N THR A 219 20.08 -11.93 -0.90
CA THR A 219 19.75 -10.99 0.18
C THR A 219 19.25 -11.72 1.42
N PHE A 220 18.40 -12.73 1.24
CA PHE A 220 17.91 -13.56 2.34
C PHE A 220 19.04 -14.39 2.98
N GLN A 221 19.94 -14.97 2.19
CA GLN A 221 21.12 -15.70 2.69
C GLN A 221 22.06 -14.77 3.48
N ARG A 222 22.27 -13.53 3.01
CA ARG A 222 23.02 -12.51 3.78
C ARG A 222 22.35 -12.20 5.10
N PHE A 223 21.03 -11.99 5.10
CA PHE A 223 20.25 -11.79 6.32
C PHE A 223 20.34 -12.98 7.28
N LEU A 224 20.19 -14.22 6.79
CA LEU A 224 20.34 -15.41 7.62
C LEU A 224 21.71 -15.45 8.30
N ASN A 225 22.79 -15.10 7.59
CA ASN A 225 24.14 -15.06 8.16
C ASN A 225 24.36 -13.96 9.21
N THR A 226 23.48 -12.97 9.35
CA THR A 226 23.55 -12.01 10.47
C THR A 226 22.96 -12.57 11.76
N LEU A 227 22.17 -13.64 11.67
CA LEU A 227 21.54 -14.28 12.83
C LEU A 227 22.49 -15.31 13.47
N PRO A 228 22.59 -15.34 14.81
CA PRO A 228 23.37 -16.37 15.49
C PRO A 228 22.86 -17.77 15.11
N ARG A 229 23.79 -18.70 14.85
CA ARG A 229 23.53 -20.13 14.51
C ARG A 229 23.04 -20.41 13.09
N PHE A 230 22.99 -19.41 12.23
CA PHE A 230 22.67 -19.57 10.82
C PHE A 230 23.91 -19.31 9.98
N PHE A 231 24.31 -20.32 9.19
CA PHE A 231 25.49 -20.28 8.34
C PHE A 231 25.12 -20.89 6.98
N VAL A 232 24.71 -20.03 6.06
CA VAL A 232 24.32 -20.40 4.69
C VAL A 232 25.28 -19.76 3.70
N LYS A 233 25.58 -20.47 2.61
CA LYS A 233 26.39 -19.91 1.53
C LYS A 233 25.57 -18.82 0.84
N VAL A 234 26.19 -17.67 0.54
CA VAL A 234 25.57 -16.60 -0.24
C VAL A 234 25.87 -16.86 -1.71
N ASP A 235 24.98 -17.58 -2.40
CA ASP A 235 25.11 -17.93 -3.82
C ASP A 235 23.83 -17.66 -4.63
N GLY A 236 22.81 -17.07 -3.99
CA GLY A 236 21.54 -16.73 -4.61
C GLY A 236 20.68 -17.93 -4.99
N ARG A 237 21.04 -19.15 -4.59
CA ARG A 237 20.30 -20.38 -4.89
C ARG A 237 19.62 -20.91 -3.64
N ALA A 238 18.32 -21.16 -3.72
CA ALA A 238 17.50 -21.53 -2.56
C ALA A 238 17.54 -23.04 -2.33
N GLY A 239 18.75 -23.57 -2.14
CA GLY A 239 18.98 -25.00 -1.94
C GLY A 239 18.70 -25.51 -0.53
N PRO A 240 19.03 -26.78 -0.24
CA PRO A 240 18.67 -27.48 0.98
C PRO A 240 19.02 -26.75 2.28
N ARG A 241 20.18 -26.07 2.31
CA ARG A 241 20.66 -25.32 3.48
C ARG A 241 19.91 -24.03 3.72
N THR A 242 19.58 -23.30 2.65
CA THR A 242 18.78 -22.07 2.74
C THR A 242 17.35 -22.41 3.18
N SER A 243 16.77 -23.50 2.66
CA SER A 243 15.45 -23.96 3.09
C SER A 243 15.43 -24.50 4.52
N GLU A 244 16.46 -25.22 4.95
CA GLU A 244 16.58 -25.67 6.35
C GLU A 244 16.77 -24.50 7.32
N ALA A 245 17.52 -23.47 6.92
CA ALA A 245 17.64 -22.24 7.69
C ALA A 245 16.29 -21.50 7.78
N PHE A 246 15.56 -21.38 6.67
CA PHE A 246 14.22 -20.82 6.65
C PHE A 246 13.26 -21.59 7.58
N ARG A 247 13.31 -22.92 7.58
CA ARG A 247 12.52 -23.77 8.51
C ARG A 247 12.84 -23.52 9.96
N ARG A 248 14.12 -23.40 10.31
CA ARG A 248 14.52 -23.11 11.69
C ARG A 248 14.06 -21.73 12.14
N LEU A 249 13.89 -20.78 11.21
CA LEU A 249 13.41 -19.43 11.50
C LEU A 249 11.88 -19.35 11.59
N THR A 250 11.16 -20.06 10.72
CA THR A 250 9.70 -19.87 10.52
C THR A 250 8.85 -21.08 10.92
N GLY A 251 9.46 -22.25 11.12
CA GLY A 251 8.78 -23.52 11.39
C GLY A 251 8.44 -24.34 10.14
N SER A 252 8.55 -23.78 8.93
CA SER A 252 8.20 -24.41 7.66
C SER A 252 9.34 -24.39 6.64
N TYR A 253 9.48 -25.42 5.80
CA TYR A 253 10.41 -25.41 4.67
C TYR A 253 9.99 -24.37 3.62
N LEU A 254 10.93 -24.00 2.72
CA LEU A 254 10.59 -23.14 1.60
C LEU A 254 9.56 -23.83 0.69
N PRO A 255 8.61 -23.06 0.11
CA PRO A 255 7.67 -23.59 -0.87
C PRO A 255 8.40 -24.28 -2.04
N GLY A 256 8.00 -25.52 -2.37
CA GLY A 256 8.63 -26.34 -3.41
C GLY A 256 9.79 -27.22 -2.92
N ASP A 257 10.15 -27.17 -1.63
CA ASP A 257 11.14 -28.10 -1.07
C ASP A 257 10.54 -29.51 -1.01
N PRO A 258 11.20 -30.55 -1.56
CA PRO A 258 10.67 -31.91 -1.54
C PRO A 258 10.42 -32.46 -0.12
N ARG A 259 11.08 -31.90 0.90
CA ARG A 259 10.89 -32.29 2.32
C ARG A 259 9.65 -31.68 2.96
N SER A 260 8.99 -30.73 2.29
CA SER A 260 7.76 -30.11 2.78
C SER A 260 6.55 -31.03 2.63
N GLU A 261 6.56 -31.94 1.65
CA GLU A 261 5.45 -32.87 1.36
C GLU A 261 5.44 -34.10 2.28
N ASP A 262 6.60 -34.51 2.82
CA ASP A 262 6.75 -35.72 3.66
C ASP A 262 5.96 -35.68 4.98
N ARG A 263 5.48 -34.51 5.43
CA ARG A 263 4.66 -34.39 6.65
C ARG A 263 3.16 -34.50 6.44
N ALA A 264 2.65 -34.26 5.22
CA ALA A 264 1.22 -34.41 4.94
C ALA A 264 0.77 -35.89 4.98
N GLY A 265 1.70 -36.83 4.76
CA GLY A 265 1.43 -38.27 4.78
C GLY A 265 1.56 -38.97 6.14
N GLN A 266 1.88 -38.26 7.24
CA GLN A 266 2.12 -38.87 8.55
C GLN A 266 1.03 -38.59 9.60
N HIS A 267 -0.13 -38.04 9.22
CA HIS A 267 -1.28 -37.84 10.12
C HIS A 267 -2.55 -38.63 9.72
N SER A 268 -2.46 -39.54 8.75
CA SER A 268 -3.57 -40.41 8.35
C SER A 268 -3.19 -41.89 8.53
N GLY A 269 -3.10 -42.35 9.78
CA GLY A 269 -2.83 -43.76 10.02
C GLY A 269 -2.71 -44.18 11.48
N SER A 270 -3.81 -44.15 12.24
CA SER A 270 -4.02 -45.17 13.27
C SER A 270 -5.50 -45.41 13.55
N ALA A 271 -5.86 -46.67 13.40
CA ALA A 271 -7.18 -47.25 13.54
C ALA A 271 -7.74 -47.18 14.97
N SER A 272 -9.06 -47.01 15.08
CA SER A 272 -9.86 -47.69 16.11
C SER A 272 -10.20 -49.09 15.59
N PRO A 273 -10.29 -50.17 16.40
CA PRO A 273 -11.30 -50.36 17.46
C PRO A 273 -10.68 -51.02 18.73
N ASN A 274 -11.32 -51.35 19.86
CA ASN A 274 -12.62 -51.94 20.14
C ASN A 274 -12.87 -52.00 21.69
N VAL A 275 -14.09 -51.67 22.12
CA VAL A 275 -14.99 -52.28 23.15
C VAL A 275 -14.47 -53.00 24.43
N ALA A 276 -15.19 -52.72 25.54
CA ALA A 276 -15.41 -53.45 26.83
C ALA A 276 -14.34 -53.29 27.94
N GLN A 277 -14.62 -53.11 29.25
CA GLN A 277 -15.79 -53.32 30.12
C GLN A 277 -15.59 -52.52 31.46
N PRO A 278 -16.56 -52.47 32.41
CA PRO A 278 -16.63 -51.49 33.50
C PRO A 278 -15.98 -51.97 34.82
N LEU A 279 -15.68 -51.03 35.71
CA LEU A 279 -15.34 -51.29 37.12
C LEU A 279 -16.24 -50.43 38.02
N GLN A 280 -17.07 -51.11 38.82
CA GLN A 280 -17.81 -50.57 39.96
C GLN A 280 -16.94 -50.63 41.23
N LEU A 281 -17.39 -49.87 42.25
CA LEU A 281 -17.04 -49.84 43.69
C LEU A 281 -15.91 -48.85 44.01
N GLU A 282 -16.06 -47.88 44.92
CA GLU A 282 -17.01 -47.65 46.02
C GLU A 282 -17.61 -46.22 46.01
#